data_AF-A0AAN8RTD0-F1
#
_entry.id   AF-A0AAN8RTD0-F1
#
_cell.length_a   1.000
_cell.length_b   1.000
_cell.length_c   1.000
_cell.angle_alpha   90.00
_cell.angle_beta   90.00
_cell.angle_gamma   90.00
#
_symmetry.space_group_name_H-M   'P 1'
#
loop_
_entity.id
_entity.type
_entity.pdbx_description
1 polymer ?
#
loop_
_entity_poly.entity_id
_entity_poly.type
_entity_poly.pdbx_seq_one_letter_code
_entity_poly.pdbx_strand_id
1 'polypeptide(L)'
;MRSFFSFLMLASAVSSIPLLPTPENRPTSPQSFPGDSFLRTLFNNYAPNFATSIPLAVVSAVTQRNLALFRTATLDLNVSHPVGFLDDSRGFLYPAFEGGRCQLGKDTHKVTPFLASTTLGIYFENLFQMIPTWTNGGILLSRFDLFHGHLFANPSTGIVGVVFHSKEYPAENTDGFPFNLGFCQINSDVTFTEKIMRKRNIVWTIDAHDRASLWWIDMGVEIGDSTIDAILGGKPFYTLYEGSLGYVVADFYYLNGLELGVSLY
;
A
#
# COMPACT_ATOMS: atom_id res chain seq x y z
N MET A 1 -12.66 -52.23 -36.13
CA MET A 1 -11.23 -52.08 -35.77
C MET A 1 -10.98 -50.62 -35.44
N ARG A 2 -10.53 -50.34 -34.21
CA ARG A 2 -10.19 -48.98 -33.73
C ARG A 2 -8.88 -48.54 -34.37
N SER A 3 -8.83 -47.30 -34.90
CA SER A 3 -7.58 -46.64 -35.27
C SER A 3 -7.33 -45.50 -34.29
N PHE A 4 -6.24 -45.61 -33.55
CA PHE A 4 -5.69 -44.55 -32.70
C PHE A 4 -4.92 -43.56 -33.57
N PHE A 5 -5.19 -42.26 -33.44
CA PHE A 5 -4.28 -41.20 -33.86
C PHE A 5 -3.99 -40.34 -32.63
N SER A 6 -2.77 -40.46 -32.11
CA SER A 6 -2.20 -39.55 -31.12
C SER A 6 -1.71 -38.30 -31.85
N PHE A 7 -2.27 -37.13 -31.51
CA PHE A 7 -1.67 -35.85 -31.85
C PHE A 7 -0.79 -35.38 -30.70
N LEU A 8 0.51 -35.32 -30.96
CA LEU A 8 1.51 -34.69 -30.14
C LEU A 8 1.41 -33.17 -30.36
N MET A 9 0.90 -32.41 -29.39
CA MET A 9 0.94 -30.95 -29.42
C MET A 9 2.22 -30.47 -28.73
N LEU A 10 3.16 -29.93 -29.52
CA LEU A 10 4.25 -29.12 -29.02
C LEU A 10 3.67 -27.78 -28.51
N ALA A 11 3.75 -27.54 -27.21
CA ALA A 11 3.53 -26.22 -26.63
C ALA A 11 4.83 -25.42 -26.73
N SER A 12 4.92 -24.51 -27.70
CA SER A 12 5.95 -23.48 -27.75
C SER A 12 5.62 -22.39 -26.72
N ALA A 13 6.47 -22.25 -25.70
CA ALA A 13 6.41 -21.14 -24.75
C ALA A 13 6.79 -19.83 -25.45
N VAL A 14 5.81 -18.96 -25.68
CA VAL A 14 6.05 -17.58 -26.12
C VAL A 14 6.09 -16.70 -24.89
N SER A 15 7.32 -16.41 -24.44
CA SER A 15 7.61 -15.31 -23.53
C SER A 15 7.42 -14.00 -24.31
N SER A 16 6.32 -13.30 -24.06
CA SER A 16 6.09 -11.96 -24.59
C SER A 16 6.21 -10.94 -23.47
N ILE A 17 7.45 -10.50 -23.24
CA ILE A 17 7.75 -9.25 -22.53
C ILE A 17 7.28 -8.11 -23.44
N PRO A 18 6.43 -7.16 -22.98
CA PRO A 18 6.06 -6.02 -23.79
C PRO A 18 7.28 -5.13 -24.07
N LEU A 19 7.42 -4.70 -25.32
CA LEU A 19 8.43 -3.73 -25.76
C LEU A 19 8.24 -2.39 -25.02
N LEU A 20 9.36 -1.81 -24.53
CA LEU A 20 9.39 -0.50 -23.90
C LEU A 20 8.85 0.60 -24.85
N PRO A 21 8.05 1.56 -24.36
CA PRO A 21 7.76 2.78 -25.10
C PRO A 21 9.00 3.68 -25.21
N THR A 22 9.09 4.40 -26.33
CA THR A 22 10.18 5.32 -26.68
C THR A 22 10.27 6.52 -25.72
N PRO A 23 11.49 7.03 -25.43
CA PRO A 23 11.73 8.06 -24.43
C PRO A 23 11.56 9.48 -25.03
N GLU A 24 10.33 9.90 -25.29
CA GLU A 24 10.04 11.31 -25.53
C GLU A 24 9.00 11.76 -24.50
N ASN A 25 9.39 12.72 -23.66
CA ASN A 25 8.66 13.29 -22.50
C ASN A 25 8.92 12.67 -21.12
N ARG A 26 10.16 12.26 -20.81
CA ARG A 26 10.59 12.14 -19.39
C ARG A 26 10.91 13.54 -18.86
N PRO A 27 10.26 14.04 -17.80
CA PRO A 27 10.68 15.27 -17.13
C PRO A 27 12.18 15.19 -16.80
N THR A 28 12.94 16.22 -17.15
CA THR A 28 14.41 16.25 -17.03
C THR A 28 14.92 16.34 -15.59
N SER A 29 14.02 16.48 -14.60
CA SER A 29 14.29 16.28 -13.19
C SER A 29 13.11 15.52 -12.56
N PRO A 30 13.35 14.54 -11.68
CA PRO A 30 12.30 13.98 -10.85
C PRO A 30 11.56 15.11 -10.11
N GLN A 31 10.24 15.13 -10.18
CA GLN A 31 9.42 16.04 -9.39
C GLN A 31 9.61 15.74 -7.90
N SER A 32 9.89 16.77 -7.09
CA SER A 32 9.95 16.63 -5.64
C SER A 32 8.57 16.45 -5.04
N PHE A 33 8.43 15.61 -4.02
CA PHE A 33 7.19 15.44 -3.27
C PHE A 33 7.28 16.09 -1.89
N PRO A 34 6.16 16.56 -1.31
CA PRO A 34 6.15 17.12 0.04
C PRO A 34 6.79 16.20 1.10
N GLY A 35 6.64 14.88 0.93
CA GLY A 35 7.14 13.84 1.83
C GLY A 35 8.59 13.43 1.63
N ASP A 36 9.35 14.08 0.74
CA ASP A 36 10.75 13.69 0.47
C ASP A 36 11.62 13.76 1.74
N SER A 37 11.48 14.81 2.55
CA SER A 37 12.20 14.96 3.83
C SER A 37 11.79 13.90 4.85
N PHE A 38 10.50 13.59 4.92
CA PHE A 38 9.96 12.53 5.80
C PHE A 38 10.57 11.17 5.43
N LEU A 39 10.56 10.81 4.14
CA LEU A 39 11.11 9.56 3.65
C LEU A 39 12.62 9.45 3.89
N ARG A 40 13.40 10.50 3.56
CA ARG A 40 14.85 10.50 3.82
C ARG A 40 15.15 10.32 5.30
N THR A 41 14.35 10.93 6.17
CA THR A 41 14.51 10.84 7.62
C THR A 41 14.31 9.42 8.16
N LEU A 42 13.39 8.63 7.57
CA LEU A 42 13.22 7.22 7.92
C LEU A 42 14.46 6.35 7.64
N PHE A 43 15.32 6.75 6.69
CA PHE A 43 16.52 6.00 6.30
C PHE A 43 17.82 6.52 6.93
N ASN A 44 17.73 7.45 7.90
CA ASN A 44 18.87 7.89 8.67
C ASN A 44 19.41 6.77 9.59
N ASN A 45 20.62 6.97 10.14
CA ASN A 45 21.28 5.99 11.02
C ASN A 45 20.52 5.72 12.33
N TYR A 46 19.56 6.58 12.70
CA TYR A 46 18.77 6.47 13.91
C TYR A 46 17.29 6.62 13.56
N ALA A 47 16.45 5.81 14.22
CA ALA A 47 15.00 5.93 14.08
C ALA A 47 14.56 7.33 14.54
N PRO A 48 13.77 8.06 13.72
CA PRO A 48 13.30 9.38 14.11
C PRO A 48 12.25 9.27 15.22
N ASN A 49 12.09 10.34 16.01
CA ASN A 49 11.21 10.34 17.18
C ASN A 49 9.72 10.06 16.86
N PHE A 50 9.30 10.27 15.61
CA PHE A 50 7.95 9.99 15.13
C PHE A 50 7.78 8.56 14.58
N ALA A 51 8.83 7.74 14.50
CA ALA A 51 8.75 6.41 13.90
C ALA A 51 9.41 5.35 14.79
N THR A 52 8.71 4.23 14.98
CA THR A 52 9.26 3.03 15.60
C THR A 52 9.56 2.00 14.51
N SER A 53 10.80 1.51 14.45
CA SER A 53 11.16 0.44 13.52
C SER A 53 10.48 -0.87 13.94
N ILE A 54 9.85 -1.53 12.98
CA ILE A 54 9.35 -2.88 13.14
C ILE A 54 10.35 -3.84 12.47
N PRO A 55 10.90 -4.83 13.21
CA PRO A 55 11.83 -5.78 12.64
C PRO A 55 11.19 -6.59 11.51
N LEU A 56 11.81 -6.56 10.34
CA LEU A 56 11.48 -7.45 9.23
C LEU A 56 12.28 -8.76 9.37
N ALA A 57 11.65 -9.88 9.05
CA ALA A 57 12.34 -11.16 8.95
C ALA A 57 13.42 -11.08 7.86
N VAL A 58 14.56 -11.76 8.09
CA VAL A 58 15.59 -11.91 7.06
C VAL A 58 14.99 -12.63 5.86
N VAL A 59 15.00 -11.97 4.72
CA VAL A 59 14.45 -12.53 3.47
C VAL A 59 15.49 -13.36 2.72
N SER A 60 15.03 -14.31 1.93
CA SER A 60 15.91 -15.08 1.04
C SER A 60 16.55 -14.19 -0.04
N ALA A 61 17.69 -14.59 -0.59
CA ALA A 61 18.31 -13.87 -1.71
C ALA A 61 17.38 -13.74 -2.94
N VAL A 62 16.50 -14.73 -3.15
CA VAL A 62 15.48 -14.71 -4.22
C VAL A 62 14.43 -13.62 -3.93
N THR A 63 13.91 -13.57 -2.71
CA THR A 63 12.97 -12.53 -2.27
C THR A 63 13.59 -11.15 -2.38
N GLN A 64 14.84 -10.99 -1.93
CA GLN A 64 15.58 -9.72 -2.02
C GLN A 64 15.71 -9.24 -3.47
N ARG A 65 16.11 -10.14 -4.39
CA ARG A 65 16.18 -9.82 -5.82
C ARG A 65 14.82 -9.43 -6.39
N ASN A 66 13.76 -10.13 -6.01
CA ASN A 66 12.40 -9.83 -6.47
C ASN A 66 11.91 -8.47 -5.96
N LEU A 67 12.28 -8.08 -4.73
CA LEU A 67 11.97 -6.76 -4.18
C LEU A 67 12.71 -5.64 -4.93
N ALA A 68 13.98 -5.85 -5.31
CA ALA A 68 14.73 -4.90 -6.13
C ALA A 68 14.11 -4.71 -7.54
N LEU A 69 13.70 -5.82 -8.17
CA LEU A 69 13.00 -5.80 -9.45
C LEU A 69 11.64 -5.11 -9.34
N PHE A 70 10.90 -5.39 -8.25
CA PHE A 70 9.65 -4.72 -7.93
C PHE A 70 9.84 -3.21 -7.81
N ARG A 71 10.81 -2.76 -7.00
CA ARG A 71 11.11 -1.33 -6.85
C ARG A 71 11.39 -0.67 -8.20
N THR A 72 12.27 -1.28 -9.01
CA THR A 72 12.62 -0.77 -10.33
C THR A 72 11.40 -0.65 -11.24
N ALA A 73 10.60 -1.72 -11.33
CA ALA A 73 9.40 -1.72 -12.15
C ALA A 73 8.39 -0.67 -11.68
N THR A 74 8.17 -0.54 -10.37
CA THR A 74 7.21 0.42 -9.81
C THR A 74 7.63 1.87 -10.06
N LEU A 75 8.93 2.18 -9.98
CA LEU A 75 9.46 3.52 -10.32
C LEU A 75 9.35 3.86 -11.82
N ASP A 76 9.38 2.84 -12.69
CA ASP A 76 9.26 3.00 -14.14
C ASP A 76 7.80 3.06 -14.63
N LEU A 77 6.81 2.79 -13.76
CA LEU A 77 5.40 2.94 -14.13
C LEU A 77 5.09 4.41 -14.43
N ASN A 78 4.59 4.65 -15.64
CA ASN A 78 4.18 5.98 -16.09
C ASN A 78 2.81 6.35 -15.51
N VAL A 79 2.74 6.52 -14.19
CA VAL A 79 1.52 6.91 -13.50
C VAL A 79 1.37 8.43 -13.60
N SER A 80 0.63 8.87 -14.61
CA SER A 80 0.44 10.29 -14.92
C SER A 80 -0.74 10.93 -14.16
N HIS A 81 -1.50 10.15 -13.39
CA HIS A 81 -2.73 10.61 -12.77
C HIS A 81 -2.79 10.17 -11.30
N PRO A 82 -2.87 11.10 -10.33
CA PRO A 82 -3.29 10.75 -8.98
C PRO A 82 -4.72 10.21 -9.04
N VAL A 83 -4.99 9.08 -8.40
CA VAL A 83 -6.35 8.56 -8.33
C VAL A 83 -7.15 9.45 -7.40
N GLY A 84 -8.13 10.15 -7.97
CA GLY A 84 -9.22 10.71 -7.19
C GLY A 84 -9.95 9.56 -6.52
N PHE A 85 -9.93 9.55 -5.19
CA PHE A 85 -10.32 8.44 -4.33
C PHE A 85 -11.75 7.89 -4.56
N LEU A 86 -12.60 8.57 -5.34
CA LEU A 86 -13.98 8.19 -5.61
C LEU A 86 -14.38 8.64 -7.03
N ASP A 87 -14.42 7.70 -7.97
CA ASP A 87 -15.14 7.88 -9.24
C ASP A 87 -16.45 7.10 -9.18
N ASP A 88 -17.50 7.79 -8.73
CA ASP A 88 -18.83 7.25 -8.47
C ASP A 88 -19.53 6.72 -9.74
N SER A 89 -18.96 6.95 -10.93
CA SER A 89 -19.54 6.53 -12.21
C SER A 89 -19.28 5.08 -12.60
N ARG A 90 -18.33 4.41 -11.92
CA ARG A 90 -17.77 3.14 -12.39
C ARG A 90 -18.34 1.84 -11.82
N GLY A 91 -19.40 1.91 -10.98
CA GLY A 91 -20.24 0.74 -10.67
C GLY A 91 -19.45 -0.50 -10.21
N PHE A 92 -18.49 -0.32 -9.32
CA PHE A 92 -17.54 -1.34 -8.90
C PHE A 92 -18.20 -2.52 -8.16
N LEU A 93 -17.60 -3.72 -8.25
CA LEU A 93 -18.03 -4.91 -7.52
C LEU A 93 -16.89 -5.49 -6.69
N TYR A 94 -17.21 -5.67 -5.41
CA TYR A 94 -16.31 -5.92 -4.28
C TYR A 94 -16.59 -7.26 -3.62
N PRO A 95 -15.73 -7.75 -2.71
CA PRO A 95 -16.18 -8.69 -1.70
C PRO A 95 -17.36 -8.05 -0.95
N ALA A 96 -18.57 -8.52 -1.20
CA ALA A 96 -19.77 -7.99 -0.58
C ALA A 96 -19.81 -8.42 0.89
N PHE A 97 -19.39 -7.53 1.79
CA PHE A 97 -19.82 -7.62 3.18
C PHE A 97 -21.30 -7.22 3.27
N GLU A 98 -22.05 -7.79 4.22
CA GLU A 98 -23.50 -7.63 4.34
C GLU A 98 -23.99 -6.22 3.95
N GLY A 99 -24.78 -6.15 2.88
CA GLY A 99 -25.39 -4.90 2.39
C GLY A 99 -24.74 -4.25 1.15
N GLY A 100 -23.55 -4.69 0.70
CA GLY A 100 -23.05 -4.43 -0.67
C GLY A 100 -22.60 -3.00 -1.02
N ARG A 101 -22.27 -2.15 -0.04
CA ARG A 101 -22.01 -0.71 -0.29
C ARG A 101 -20.66 -0.15 0.17
N CYS A 102 -19.91 -0.84 1.02
CA CYS A 102 -18.51 -0.47 1.31
C CYS A 102 -17.60 -1.12 0.26
N GLN A 103 -16.75 -0.30 -0.36
CA GLN A 103 -16.13 -0.59 -1.64
C GLN A 103 -14.72 0.02 -1.68
N LEU A 104 -13.67 -0.79 -1.48
CA LEU A 104 -12.24 -0.38 -1.42
C LEU A 104 -11.34 -1.25 -2.33
N GLY A 105 -11.27 -0.97 -3.65
CA GLY A 105 -10.74 -1.84 -4.78
C GLY A 105 -11.47 -3.08 -5.39
N LYS A 106 -12.05 -2.96 -6.61
CA LYS A 106 -11.65 -3.72 -7.81
C LYS A 106 -12.31 -3.14 -9.09
N ASP A 107 -11.54 -2.39 -9.87
CA ASP A 107 -11.88 -2.10 -11.28
C ASP A 107 -11.70 -3.41 -12.08
N THR A 108 -12.77 -3.96 -12.66
CA THR A 108 -12.69 -5.19 -13.48
C THR A 108 -12.09 -4.95 -14.87
N HIS A 109 -11.75 -3.72 -15.23
CA HIS A 109 -11.35 -3.34 -16.58
C HIS A 109 -9.91 -2.81 -16.69
N LYS A 110 -9.17 -2.65 -15.57
CA LYS A 110 -7.78 -2.17 -15.57
C LYS A 110 -6.82 -2.81 -14.55
N VAL A 111 -7.19 -3.92 -13.92
CA VAL A 111 -6.25 -4.65 -13.06
C VAL A 111 -5.24 -5.39 -13.93
N THR A 112 -4.03 -4.85 -14.02
CA THR A 112 -2.88 -5.67 -14.46
C THR A 112 -2.61 -6.66 -13.33
N PRO A 113 -2.57 -7.97 -13.61
CA PRO A 113 -2.16 -8.94 -12.60
C PRO A 113 -0.73 -8.60 -12.17
N PHE A 114 -0.58 -7.98 -11.00
CA PHE A 114 0.62 -8.23 -10.23
C PHE A 114 0.55 -9.73 -9.97
N LEU A 115 1.40 -10.52 -10.64
CA LEU A 115 1.36 -11.99 -10.56
C LEU A 115 1.50 -12.41 -9.08
N ALA A 116 0.36 -12.51 -8.40
CA ALA A 116 0.20 -13.00 -7.06
C ALA A 116 0.41 -14.52 -7.12
N SER A 117 1.65 -14.99 -7.33
CA SER A 117 1.88 -16.43 -7.41
C SER A 117 3.33 -16.94 -7.28
N THR A 118 4.35 -16.16 -6.91
CA THR A 118 5.71 -16.78 -6.83
C THR A 118 6.60 -16.37 -5.67
N THR A 119 6.53 -15.14 -5.12
CA THR A 119 7.30 -14.76 -3.91
C THR A 119 6.80 -13.46 -3.27
N LEU A 120 6.50 -12.44 -4.08
CA LEU A 120 6.15 -11.11 -3.57
C LEU A 120 4.75 -11.05 -2.95
N GLY A 121 3.77 -11.78 -3.50
CA GLY A 121 2.46 -11.93 -2.88
C GLY A 121 2.58 -12.45 -1.44
N ILE A 122 3.24 -13.61 -1.27
CA ILE A 122 3.52 -14.20 0.05
C ILE A 122 4.27 -13.21 0.97
N TYR A 123 5.23 -12.45 0.44
CA TYR A 123 5.94 -11.44 1.22
C TYR A 123 4.99 -10.39 1.81
N PHE A 124 4.12 -9.79 0.99
CA PHE A 124 3.17 -8.77 1.45
C PHE A 124 2.04 -9.36 2.31
N GLU A 125 1.53 -10.55 1.98
CA GLU A 125 0.58 -11.28 2.83
C GLU A 125 1.15 -11.49 4.24
N ASN A 126 2.41 -11.91 4.33
CA ASN A 126 3.08 -12.05 5.63
C ASN A 126 3.18 -10.72 6.37
N LEU A 127 3.39 -9.58 5.69
CA LEU A 127 3.37 -8.27 6.36
C LEU A 127 2.00 -8.01 6.99
N PHE A 128 0.91 -8.18 6.24
CA PHE A 128 -0.45 -8.03 6.74
C PHE A 128 -0.73 -8.94 7.95
N GLN A 129 -0.33 -10.21 7.88
CA GLN A 129 -0.56 -11.18 8.95
C GLN A 129 0.29 -10.91 10.21
N MET A 130 1.48 -10.35 10.05
CA MET A 130 2.43 -10.17 11.16
C MET A 130 2.24 -8.86 11.92
N ILE A 131 1.69 -7.81 11.28
CA ILE A 131 1.42 -6.52 11.93
C ILE A 131 0.63 -6.65 13.25
N PRO A 132 -0.42 -7.50 13.35
CA PRO A 132 -1.11 -7.71 14.62
C PRO A 132 -0.20 -8.23 15.74
N THR A 133 0.71 -9.13 15.42
CA THR A 133 1.70 -9.65 16.38
C THR A 133 2.67 -8.55 16.81
N TRP A 134 3.20 -7.77 15.86
CA TRP A 134 4.18 -6.71 16.15
C TRP A 134 3.60 -5.54 16.94
N THR A 135 2.32 -5.27 16.77
CA THR A 135 1.62 -4.22 17.51
C THR A 135 1.00 -4.72 18.82
N ASN A 136 1.31 -5.96 19.23
CA ASN A 136 0.77 -6.60 20.43
C ASN A 136 -0.77 -6.53 20.49
N GLY A 137 -1.43 -6.78 19.34
CA GLY A 137 -2.88 -6.70 19.19
C GLY A 137 -3.46 -5.28 19.07
N GLY A 138 -2.63 -4.24 19.04
CA GLY A 138 -3.08 -2.86 18.84
C GLY A 138 -3.71 -2.62 17.46
N ILE A 139 -3.22 -3.35 16.45
CA ILE A 139 -3.77 -3.41 15.10
C ILE A 139 -4.21 -4.86 14.84
N LEU A 140 -5.35 -5.05 14.21
CA LEU A 140 -5.95 -6.33 13.88
C LEU A 140 -6.19 -6.42 12.38
N LEU A 141 -6.09 -7.63 11.84
CA LEU A 141 -6.47 -7.91 10.46
C LEU A 141 -7.99 -8.04 10.37
N SER A 142 -8.66 -6.94 10.03
CA SER A 142 -10.13 -6.88 9.92
C SER A 142 -10.54 -5.80 8.92
N ARG A 143 -11.80 -5.84 8.48
CA ARG A 143 -12.36 -4.87 7.52
C ARG A 143 -12.42 -3.42 8.00
N PHE A 144 -12.26 -3.15 9.30
CA PHE A 144 -12.27 -1.79 9.87
C PHE A 144 -10.88 -1.31 10.26
N ASP A 145 -9.91 -2.20 10.07
CA ASP A 145 -8.58 -2.04 10.58
C ASP A 145 -7.59 -2.31 9.45
N LEU A 146 -6.63 -3.19 9.64
CA LEU A 146 -5.65 -3.49 8.62
C LEU A 146 -6.25 -4.46 7.59
N PHE A 147 -6.62 -3.97 6.41
CA PHE A 147 -7.03 -4.83 5.29
C PHE A 147 -6.64 -4.29 3.91
N HIS A 148 -6.08 -3.08 3.86
CA HIS A 148 -5.53 -2.54 2.64
C HIS A 148 -4.29 -1.69 2.89
N GLY A 149 -3.59 -1.36 1.81
CA GLY A 149 -2.51 -0.39 1.82
C GLY A 149 -2.26 0.18 0.43
N HIS A 150 -1.67 1.36 0.38
CA HIS A 150 -1.46 2.13 -0.84
C HIS A 150 0.01 2.09 -1.25
N LEU A 151 0.29 1.53 -2.42
CA LEU A 151 1.61 1.51 -3.03
C LEU A 151 1.91 2.89 -3.62
N PHE A 152 3.03 3.48 -3.21
CA PHE A 152 3.56 4.72 -3.80
C PHE A 152 4.95 4.51 -4.40
N ALA A 153 5.26 5.31 -5.40
CA ALA A 153 6.56 5.40 -6.05
C ALA A 153 7.07 6.83 -6.03
N ASN A 154 8.27 7.03 -5.51
CA ASN A 154 8.91 8.34 -5.42
C ASN A 154 10.21 8.37 -6.24
N PRO A 155 10.15 8.84 -7.50
CA PRO A 155 11.34 8.97 -8.34
C PRO A 155 12.41 9.96 -7.82
N SER A 156 12.06 10.97 -7.02
CA SER A 156 13.03 11.98 -6.53
C SER A 156 13.93 11.43 -5.42
N THR A 157 13.41 10.50 -4.61
CA THR A 157 14.15 9.80 -3.57
C THR A 157 14.62 8.42 -4.02
N GLY A 158 14.03 7.89 -5.08
CA GLY A 158 14.20 6.51 -5.51
C GLY A 158 13.57 5.50 -4.53
N ILE A 159 12.61 5.91 -3.72
CA ILE A 159 11.95 5.05 -2.73
C ILE A 159 10.62 4.55 -3.29
N VAL A 160 10.32 3.27 -3.05
CA VAL A 160 8.98 2.70 -3.22
C VAL A 160 8.49 2.26 -1.85
N GLY A 161 7.20 2.40 -1.58
CA GLY A 161 6.66 1.97 -0.31
C GLY A 161 5.17 1.67 -0.34
N VAL A 162 4.67 1.07 0.74
CA VAL A 162 3.26 0.79 0.96
C VAL A 162 2.86 1.46 2.27
N VAL A 163 1.85 2.32 2.21
CA VAL A 163 1.23 2.92 3.40
C VAL A 163 0.04 2.06 3.79
N PHE A 164 0.04 1.53 5.00
CA PHE A 164 -1.09 0.81 5.57
C PHE A 164 -1.83 1.72 6.54
N HIS A 165 -3.14 1.81 6.36
CA HIS A 165 -4.03 2.49 7.28
C HIS A 165 -4.74 1.46 8.15
N SER A 166 -4.49 1.54 9.44
CA SER A 166 -5.25 0.82 10.47
C SER A 166 -6.38 1.72 10.99
N LYS A 167 -7.37 1.12 11.64
CA LYS A 167 -8.49 1.80 12.31
C LYS A 167 -9.15 2.90 11.46
N GLU A 168 -9.33 2.66 10.16
CA GLU A 168 -9.66 3.72 9.21
C GLU A 168 -11.07 4.27 9.30
N TYR A 169 -11.99 3.45 9.75
CA TYR A 169 -13.39 3.81 9.87
C TYR A 169 -13.82 3.77 11.33
N PRO A 170 -13.42 4.72 12.20
CA PRO A 170 -13.94 4.78 13.56
C PRO A 170 -15.46 4.88 13.58
N ALA A 171 -16.11 4.23 14.55
CA ALA A 171 -17.54 4.31 14.73
C ALA A 171 -17.99 5.76 14.93
N GLU A 172 -19.07 6.14 14.24
CA GLU A 172 -19.67 7.47 14.41
C GLU A 172 -20.15 7.62 15.86
N ASN A 173 -19.78 8.74 16.49
CA ASN A 173 -20.19 9.06 17.85
C ASN A 173 -20.40 10.58 17.95
N THR A 174 -21.61 11.01 18.24
CA THR A 174 -21.97 12.44 18.32
C THR A 174 -21.13 13.24 19.31
N ASP A 175 -20.63 12.61 20.37
CA ASP A 175 -19.94 13.28 21.47
C ASP A 175 -18.43 13.36 21.28
N GLY A 176 -17.84 12.43 20.50
CA GLY A 176 -16.38 12.31 20.36
C GLY A 176 -15.85 12.21 18.93
N PHE A 177 -16.67 11.75 17.98
CA PHE A 177 -16.30 11.60 16.57
C PHE A 177 -17.55 11.71 15.67
N PRO A 178 -18.10 12.93 15.49
CA PRO A 178 -19.36 13.16 14.78
C PRO A 178 -19.16 13.20 13.26
N PHE A 179 -18.34 12.30 12.72
CA PHE A 179 -18.02 12.23 11.30
C PHE A 179 -18.63 10.98 10.69
N ASN A 180 -19.48 11.16 9.68
CA ASN A 180 -20.01 10.08 8.87
C ASN A 180 -19.03 9.78 7.72
N LEU A 181 -18.41 8.60 7.77
CA LEU A 181 -17.43 8.12 6.78
C LEU A 181 -18.07 7.18 5.74
N GLY A 182 -19.40 7.20 5.63
CA GLY A 182 -20.15 6.43 4.65
C GLY A 182 -20.20 4.93 4.98
N PHE A 183 -20.37 4.12 3.93
CA PHE A 183 -20.70 2.71 4.08
C PHE A 183 -19.63 1.86 4.78
N CYS A 184 -18.37 2.26 4.71
CA CYS A 184 -17.26 1.54 5.35
C CYS A 184 -17.21 1.72 6.87
N GLN A 185 -17.94 2.69 7.41
CA GLN A 185 -18.11 2.91 8.84
C GLN A 185 -19.21 2.05 9.47
N ILE A 186 -20.13 1.54 8.66
CA ILE A 186 -21.31 0.84 9.18
C ILE A 186 -20.89 -0.37 10.02
N ASN A 187 -21.43 -0.44 11.24
CA ASN A 187 -21.12 -1.47 12.24
C ASN A 187 -19.63 -1.54 12.63
N SER A 188 -18.89 -0.44 12.48
CA SER A 188 -17.54 -0.36 13.00
C SER A 188 -17.55 -0.45 14.53
N ASP A 189 -16.63 -1.25 15.06
CA ASP A 189 -16.33 -1.38 16.49
C ASP A 189 -15.12 -0.54 16.90
N VAL A 190 -14.56 0.25 15.98
CA VAL A 190 -13.38 1.06 16.22
C VAL A 190 -13.75 2.32 16.99
N THR A 191 -13.40 2.35 18.28
CA THR A 191 -13.57 3.57 19.10
C THR A 191 -12.56 4.64 18.71
N PHE A 192 -13.04 5.84 18.36
CA PHE A 192 -12.17 6.99 18.13
C PHE A 192 -11.52 7.47 19.44
N THR A 193 -10.19 7.51 19.45
CA THR A 193 -9.41 8.29 20.43
C THR A 193 -8.16 8.85 19.74
N GLU A 194 -7.73 10.06 20.11
CA GLU A 194 -6.53 10.69 19.53
C GLU A 194 -5.29 9.80 19.67
N LYS A 195 -5.15 9.12 20.82
CA LYS A 195 -4.04 8.18 21.09
C LYS A 195 -3.97 7.03 20.09
N ILE A 196 -5.13 6.49 19.67
CA ILE A 196 -5.18 5.41 18.67
C ILE A 196 -4.95 5.99 17.28
N MET A 197 -5.66 7.06 16.92
CA MET A 197 -5.60 7.63 15.57
C MET A 197 -4.20 8.09 15.19
N ARG A 198 -3.45 8.72 16.10
CA ARG A 198 -2.09 9.17 15.78
C ARG A 198 -1.13 8.03 15.43
N LYS A 199 -1.40 6.78 15.86
CA LYS A 199 -0.57 5.60 15.62
C LYS A 199 -1.20 4.64 14.62
N ARG A 200 -1.94 5.16 13.65
CA ARG A 200 -2.70 4.31 12.73
C ARG A 200 -1.99 3.99 11.41
N ASN A 201 -0.83 4.60 11.15
CA ASN A 201 -0.14 4.45 9.87
C ASN A 201 1.10 3.57 10.04
N ILE A 202 1.23 2.58 9.18
CA ILE A 202 2.44 1.78 9.03
C ILE A 202 2.98 2.04 7.63
N VAL A 203 4.29 2.23 7.50
CA VAL A 203 4.94 2.48 6.22
C VAL A 203 6.00 1.41 6.00
N TRP A 204 5.78 0.58 4.98
CA TRP A 204 6.81 -0.28 4.42
C TRP A 204 7.54 0.48 3.31
N THR A 205 8.86 0.39 3.23
CA THR A 205 9.67 1.04 2.18
C THR A 205 10.78 0.13 1.68
N ILE A 206 11.23 0.38 0.45
CA ILE A 206 12.48 -0.13 -0.12
C ILE A 206 13.24 1.02 -0.80
N ASP A 207 14.52 1.20 -0.42
CA ASP A 207 15.35 2.31 -0.92
C ASP A 207 16.19 1.95 -2.15
N ALA A 208 16.98 2.92 -2.62
CA ALA A 208 17.88 2.77 -3.76
C ALA A 208 19.04 1.77 -3.56
N HIS A 209 19.23 1.26 -2.34
CA HIS A 209 20.19 0.20 -2.01
C HIS A 209 19.48 -1.13 -1.75
N ASP A 210 18.21 -1.24 -2.18
CA ASP A 210 17.31 -2.38 -1.99
C ASP A 210 17.06 -2.72 -0.51
N ARG A 211 17.27 -1.77 0.41
CA ARG A 211 17.03 -2.02 1.85
C ARG A 211 15.56 -1.83 2.15
N ALA A 212 14.91 -2.92 2.52
CA ALA A 212 13.53 -2.90 2.99
C ALA A 212 13.45 -2.46 4.46
N SER A 213 12.43 -1.70 4.82
CA SER A 213 12.17 -1.27 6.20
C SER A 213 10.68 -1.17 6.46
N LEU A 214 10.29 -1.32 7.73
CA LEU A 214 8.90 -1.21 8.17
C LEU A 214 8.84 -0.30 9.39
N TRP A 215 7.94 0.67 9.35
CA TRP A 215 7.88 1.75 10.33
C TRP A 215 6.46 1.91 10.85
N TRP A 216 6.31 1.99 12.16
CA TRP A 216 5.07 2.43 12.80
C TRP A 216 5.16 3.91 13.11
N ILE A 217 4.28 4.72 12.51
CA ILE A 217 4.36 6.17 12.54
C ILE A 217 3.42 6.75 13.61
N ASP A 218 3.96 7.61 14.47
CA ASP A 218 3.19 8.51 15.33
C ASP A 218 3.03 9.87 14.66
N MET A 219 1.88 10.06 14.02
CA MET A 219 1.53 11.27 13.28
C MET A 219 1.29 12.48 14.18
N GLY A 220 1.25 12.34 15.50
CA GLY A 220 0.98 13.48 16.37
C GLY A 220 2.23 14.14 16.93
N VAL A 221 3.43 13.68 16.56
CA VAL A 221 4.69 14.26 17.04
C VAL A 221 5.00 15.52 16.24
N GLU A 222 5.36 16.60 16.93
CA GLU A 222 5.99 17.77 16.32
C GLU A 222 7.50 17.66 16.50
N ILE A 223 8.25 17.74 15.41
CA ILE A 223 9.71 17.61 15.44
C ILE A 223 10.44 18.93 15.16
N GLY A 224 9.71 20.01 14.84
CA GLY A 224 10.28 21.34 14.59
C GLY A 224 10.85 21.50 13.18
N ASP A 225 10.60 20.54 12.29
CA ASP A 225 10.86 20.65 10.86
C ASP A 225 9.52 20.87 10.17
N SER A 226 9.27 22.07 9.67
CA SER A 226 7.98 22.43 9.08
C SER A 226 7.59 21.60 7.86
N THR A 227 8.54 21.00 7.15
CA THR A 227 8.25 20.13 6.01
C THR A 227 7.76 18.77 6.48
N ILE A 228 8.38 18.21 7.52
CA ILE A 228 7.96 16.93 8.10
C ILE A 228 6.72 17.11 8.96
N ASP A 229 6.62 18.19 9.73
CA ASP A 229 5.46 18.51 10.57
C ASP A 229 4.18 18.78 9.75
N ALA A 230 4.32 19.13 8.46
CA ALA A 230 3.19 19.23 7.53
C ALA A 230 2.74 17.86 6.97
N ILE A 231 3.64 16.87 6.95
CA ILE A 231 3.34 15.47 6.61
C ILE A 231 2.73 14.77 7.83
N LEU A 232 3.36 14.99 8.98
CA LEU A 232 2.79 14.66 10.29
C LEU A 232 1.59 15.58 10.55
N GLY A 233 0.79 15.24 11.55
CA GLY A 233 -0.45 15.96 11.88
C GLY A 233 -1.68 15.34 11.21
N GLY A 234 -2.58 16.18 10.70
CA GLY A 234 -3.84 15.73 10.11
C GLY A 234 -4.95 15.45 11.13
N LYS A 235 -4.97 16.18 12.26
CA LYS A 235 -6.10 16.13 13.22
C LYS A 235 -7.44 16.33 12.50
N PRO A 236 -8.52 15.62 12.90
CA PRO A 236 -8.56 14.58 13.94
C PRO A 236 -8.18 13.17 13.44
N PHE A 237 -8.01 12.98 12.13
CA PHE A 237 -7.94 11.66 11.51
C PHE A 237 -6.55 11.03 11.52
N TYR A 238 -5.50 11.85 11.51
CA TYR A 238 -4.10 11.43 11.48
C TYR A 238 -3.80 10.40 10.38
N THR A 239 -4.42 10.55 9.22
CA THR A 239 -4.19 9.68 8.07
C THR A 239 -3.01 10.23 7.27
N LEU A 240 -2.01 9.40 7.01
CA LEU A 240 -0.88 9.77 6.18
C LEU A 240 -1.31 9.71 4.71
N TYR A 241 -1.39 10.86 4.05
CA TYR A 241 -1.72 10.88 2.62
C TYR A 241 -0.53 10.37 1.80
N GLU A 242 -0.69 9.21 1.18
CA GLU A 242 0.33 8.52 0.38
C GLU A 242 0.79 9.34 -0.84
N GLY A 243 -0.10 10.18 -1.39
CA GLY A 243 0.24 11.10 -2.49
C GLY A 243 1.26 12.18 -2.10
N SER A 244 1.41 12.45 -0.80
CA SER A 244 2.50 13.29 -0.31
C SER A 244 3.85 12.58 -0.39
N LEU A 245 3.88 11.25 -0.42
CA LEU A 245 5.10 10.45 -0.43
C LEU A 245 5.57 10.09 -1.83
N GLY A 246 4.72 10.19 -2.85
CA GLY A 246 5.06 9.82 -4.23
C GLY A 246 3.82 9.72 -5.12
N TYR A 247 4.01 9.23 -6.34
CA TYR A 247 2.88 8.81 -7.19
C TYR A 247 2.22 7.59 -6.57
N VAL A 248 0.90 7.62 -6.36
CA VAL A 248 0.15 6.46 -5.92
C VAL A 248 -0.05 5.54 -7.12
N VAL A 249 0.40 4.30 -7.02
CA VAL A 249 0.51 3.37 -8.15
C VAL A 249 -0.52 2.27 -8.09
N ALA A 250 -0.84 1.80 -6.89
CA ALA A 250 -1.74 0.68 -6.69
C ALA A 250 -2.28 0.62 -5.28
N ASP A 251 -3.33 -0.15 -5.11
CA ASP A 251 -3.79 -0.60 -3.81
C ASP A 251 -3.58 -2.09 -3.61
N PHE A 252 -3.24 -2.46 -2.39
CA PHE A 252 -3.08 -3.84 -1.92
C PHE A 252 -4.26 -4.15 -1.00
N TYR A 253 -4.87 -5.32 -1.15
CA TYR A 253 -6.02 -5.74 -0.34
C TYR A 253 -5.80 -7.13 0.21
N TYR A 254 -5.94 -7.27 1.52
CA TYR A 254 -5.76 -8.54 2.19
C TYR A 254 -6.72 -8.70 3.35
N LEU A 255 -7.45 -9.82 3.35
CA LEU A 255 -8.25 -10.25 4.47
C LEU A 255 -7.84 -11.67 4.82
N ASN A 256 -7.99 -12.01 6.10
CA ASN A 256 -7.60 -13.32 6.57
C ASN A 256 -8.32 -14.43 5.77
N GLY A 257 -7.54 -15.35 5.21
CA GLY A 257 -8.06 -16.46 4.39
C GLY A 257 -8.36 -16.11 2.93
N LEU A 258 -8.13 -14.87 2.49
CA LEU A 258 -8.16 -14.49 1.07
C LEU A 258 -6.73 -14.34 0.52
N GLU A 259 -6.58 -14.42 -0.79
CA GLU A 259 -5.33 -14.07 -1.48
C GLU A 259 -5.15 -12.55 -1.51
N LEU A 260 -3.90 -12.08 -1.52
CA LEU A 260 -3.60 -10.66 -1.72
C LEU A 260 -4.08 -10.18 -3.09
N GLY A 261 -5.01 -9.23 -3.10
CA GLY A 261 -5.41 -8.49 -4.28
C GLY A 261 -4.50 -7.28 -4.49
N VAL A 262 -4.19 -6.97 -5.76
CA VAL A 262 -3.53 -5.72 -6.16
C VAL A 262 -4.35 -5.05 -7.26
N SER A 263 -4.64 -3.77 -7.10
CA SER A 263 -5.32 -2.95 -8.11
C SER A 263 -4.38 -1.84 -8.56
N LEU A 264 -3.78 -1.97 -9.75
CA LEU A 264 -2.97 -0.90 -10.34
C LEU A 264 -3.87 0.24 -10.85
N TYR A 265 -3.29 1.43 -10.90
CA TYR A 265 -3.92 2.66 -11.38
C TYR A 265 -3.48 3.05 -12.80
#